data_AF-A0A7V8WEG5-F1
#
_entry.id   AF-A0A7V8WEG5-F1
#
_cell.length_a   1.000
_cell.length_b   1.000
_cell.length_c   1.000
_cell.angle_alpha   90.00
_cell.angle_beta   90.00
_cell.angle_gamma   90.00
#
_symmetry.space_group_name_H-M   'P 1'
#
loop_
_entity.id
_entity.type
_entity.pdbx_description
1 polymer ?
#
loop_
_entity_poly.entity_id
_entity_poly.type
_entity_poly.pdbx_seq_one_letter_code
_entity_poly.pdbx_strand_id
1 'polypeptide(L)'
;MGGCLILHDARIEKNIPLAALSARTFLSPTIVRKIDEGRFDELPPGLYARSYVKSFAAEVGLDPGDALKAVEHLLPGAPDPLPVMRELKGPTVTDRFLAMAARFRTREGAWRLPERDVREEHDDPGLEHGVSAFQQQLVRLGCATVDAMVLLAMNGAVVLVVAIGTGLSPSSLLRQPFALATLCAVPTVLYFVLFGGIAGRTPGGWVCRMPESQAHAPLTLDTILRRSVAPGSYFDPQREGMSRPALVGRRS
;
A
#
# COMPACT_ATOMS: atom_id res chain seq x y z
N MET A 1 -8.97 -21.62 -34.80
CA MET A 1 -9.76 -20.83 -33.83
C MET A 1 -9.61 -21.41 -32.42
N GLY A 2 -8.40 -21.40 -31.83
CA GLY A 2 -8.12 -22.12 -30.58
C GLY A 2 -7.30 -21.34 -29.53
N GLY A 3 -7.05 -20.04 -29.74
CA GLY A 3 -6.20 -19.25 -28.84
C GLY A 3 -6.92 -18.62 -27.64
N CYS A 4 -8.25 -18.49 -27.70
CA CYS A 4 -8.99 -17.64 -26.74
C CYS A 4 -9.14 -18.26 -25.34
N LEU A 5 -9.04 -19.59 -25.23
CA LEU A 5 -9.29 -20.32 -23.98
C LEU A 5 -8.05 -21.05 -23.42
N ILE A 6 -6.85 -20.83 -23.97
CA ILE A 6 -5.64 -21.54 -23.52
C ILE A 6 -5.36 -21.35 -22.01
N LEU A 7 -5.66 -20.16 -21.47
CA LEU A 7 -5.51 -19.85 -20.05
C LEU A 7 -6.59 -20.54 -19.19
N HIS A 8 -7.82 -20.58 -19.71
CA HIS A 8 -8.94 -21.28 -19.08
C HIS A 8 -8.67 -22.79 -19.00
N ASP A 9 -8.29 -23.39 -20.13
CA ASP A 9 -8.05 -24.83 -20.25
C ASP A 9 -6.90 -25.25 -19.31
N ALA A 10 -5.81 -24.48 -19.27
CA ALA A 10 -4.70 -24.73 -18.34
C ALA A 10 -5.12 -24.64 -16.87
N ARG A 11 -6.01 -23.69 -16.51
CA ARG A 11 -6.55 -23.59 -15.15
C ARG A 11 -7.40 -24.82 -14.81
N ILE A 12 -8.27 -25.25 -15.72
CA ILE A 12 -9.14 -26.42 -15.53
C ILE A 12 -8.31 -27.70 -15.39
N GLU A 13 -7.28 -27.88 -16.22
CA GLU A 13 -6.37 -29.02 -16.14
C GLU A 13 -5.65 -29.09 -14.78
N LYS A 14 -5.25 -27.93 -14.23
CA LYS A 14 -4.64 -27.82 -12.90
C LYS A 14 -5.64 -27.86 -11.75
N ASN A 15 -6.94 -27.88 -12.05
CA ASN A 15 -8.03 -27.83 -11.08
C ASN A 15 -7.89 -26.67 -10.07
N ILE A 16 -7.43 -25.50 -10.54
CA ILE A 16 -7.25 -24.32 -9.69
C ILE A 16 -8.57 -23.54 -9.64
N PRO A 17 -9.17 -23.31 -8.44
CA PRO A 17 -10.35 -22.46 -8.33
C PRO A 17 -9.96 -20.99 -8.52
N LEU A 18 -10.82 -20.20 -9.16
CA LEU A 18 -10.56 -18.78 -9.44
C LEU A 18 -10.21 -17.98 -8.17
N ALA A 19 -10.81 -18.30 -7.03
CA ALA A 19 -10.50 -17.66 -5.75
C ALA A 19 -9.05 -17.90 -5.29
N ALA A 20 -8.51 -19.11 -5.50
CA ALA A 20 -7.12 -19.40 -5.20
C ALA A 20 -6.18 -18.69 -6.17
N LEU A 21 -6.56 -18.62 -7.45
CA LEU A 21 -5.79 -17.91 -8.45
C LEU A 21 -5.70 -16.41 -8.14
N SER A 22 -6.81 -15.77 -7.75
CA SER A 22 -6.82 -14.38 -7.26
C SER A 22 -5.92 -14.20 -6.05
N ALA A 23 -5.97 -15.10 -5.08
CA ALA A 23 -5.16 -15.00 -3.87
C ALA A 23 -3.65 -15.12 -4.14
N ARG A 24 -3.24 -15.96 -5.09
CA ARG A 24 -1.82 -16.20 -5.41
C ARG A 24 -1.23 -15.17 -6.37
N THR A 25 -2.03 -14.70 -7.33
CA THR A 25 -1.61 -13.72 -8.33
C THR A 25 -1.82 -12.27 -7.89
N PHE A 26 -2.55 -12.05 -6.78
CA PHE A 26 -2.99 -10.74 -6.29
C PHE A 26 -3.86 -9.96 -7.30
N LEU A 27 -4.42 -10.66 -8.30
CA LEU A 27 -5.37 -10.09 -9.25
C LEU A 27 -6.76 -10.07 -8.62
N SER A 28 -7.53 -9.00 -8.88
CA SER A 28 -8.90 -8.93 -8.40
C SER A 28 -9.74 -10.08 -8.98
N PRO A 29 -10.76 -10.60 -8.25
CA PRO A 29 -11.63 -11.66 -8.76
C PRO A 29 -12.26 -11.32 -10.12
N THR A 30 -12.57 -10.05 -10.34
CA THR A 30 -13.09 -9.55 -11.62
C THR A 30 -12.08 -9.69 -12.75
N ILE A 31 -10.82 -9.35 -12.53
CA ILE A 31 -9.76 -9.48 -13.55
C ILE A 31 -9.46 -10.96 -13.85
N VAL A 32 -9.35 -11.79 -12.81
CA VAL A 32 -9.16 -13.24 -12.96
C VAL A 32 -10.28 -13.87 -13.77
N ARG A 33 -11.54 -13.51 -13.48
CA ARG A 33 -12.70 -13.99 -14.24
C ARG A 33 -12.67 -13.52 -15.70
N LYS A 34 -12.35 -12.25 -15.97
CA LYS A 34 -12.24 -11.73 -17.34
C LYS A 34 -11.18 -12.48 -18.16
N ILE A 35 -10.03 -12.79 -17.57
CA ILE A 35 -8.97 -13.56 -18.22
C ILE A 35 -9.42 -15.01 -18.45
N ASP A 36 -10.09 -15.62 -17.46
CA ASP A 36 -10.61 -16.99 -17.57
C ASP A 36 -11.73 -17.12 -18.62
N GLU A 37 -12.54 -16.08 -18.79
CA GLU A 37 -13.62 -16.01 -19.79
C GLU A 37 -13.14 -15.57 -21.19
N GLY A 38 -11.85 -15.25 -21.35
CA GLY A 38 -11.29 -14.75 -22.61
C GLY A 38 -11.70 -13.32 -22.98
N ARG A 39 -12.25 -12.55 -22.02
CA ARG A 39 -12.68 -11.14 -22.18
C ARG A 39 -11.50 -10.18 -22.02
N PHE A 40 -10.51 -10.34 -22.91
CA PHE A 40 -9.24 -9.62 -22.85
C PHE A 40 -9.38 -8.13 -23.15
N ASP A 41 -10.34 -7.76 -24.01
CA ASP A 41 -10.68 -6.40 -24.42
C ASP A 41 -11.20 -5.52 -23.26
N GLU A 42 -11.77 -6.14 -22.23
CA GLU A 42 -12.27 -5.46 -21.04
C GLU A 42 -11.22 -5.30 -19.92
N LEU A 43 -9.96 -5.66 -20.19
CA LEU A 43 -8.87 -5.46 -19.25
C LEU A 43 -8.37 -4.00 -19.27
N PRO A 44 -7.82 -3.50 -18.16
CA PRO A 44 -7.12 -2.22 -18.15
C PRO A 44 -6.02 -2.18 -19.23
N PRO A 45 -6.01 -1.16 -20.11
CA PRO A 45 -5.15 -1.14 -21.28
C PRO A 45 -3.67 -1.04 -20.95
N GLY A 46 -2.83 -1.39 -21.93
CA GLY A 46 -1.39 -1.15 -21.89
C GLY A 46 -0.61 -2.15 -21.06
N LEU A 47 0.28 -1.66 -20.21
CA LEU A 47 1.20 -2.51 -19.45
C LEU A 47 0.48 -3.43 -18.45
N TYR A 48 -0.68 -3.01 -17.95
CA TYR A 48 -1.47 -3.76 -16.99
C TYR A 48 -2.05 -5.05 -17.58
N ALA A 49 -2.78 -4.97 -18.72
CA ALA A 49 -3.30 -6.14 -19.43
C ALA A 49 -2.22 -7.21 -19.68
N ARG A 50 -1.06 -6.80 -20.20
CA ARG A 50 0.07 -7.70 -20.47
C ARG A 50 0.61 -8.35 -19.19
N SER A 51 0.67 -7.60 -18.09
CA SER A 51 1.17 -8.12 -16.81
C SER A 51 0.19 -9.11 -16.19
N TYR A 52 -1.11 -8.84 -16.26
CA TYR A 52 -2.14 -9.73 -15.73
C TYR A 52 -2.16 -11.08 -16.45
N VAL A 53 -2.06 -11.08 -17.77
CA VAL A 53 -1.96 -12.31 -18.58
C VAL A 53 -0.73 -13.12 -18.18
N LYS A 54 0.44 -12.47 -18.03
CA LYS A 54 1.67 -13.15 -17.60
C LYS A 54 1.54 -13.77 -16.21
N SER A 55 0.97 -13.05 -15.25
CA SER A 55 0.76 -13.53 -13.89
C SER A 55 -0.21 -14.71 -13.85
N PHE A 56 -1.30 -14.65 -14.63
CA PHE A 56 -2.24 -15.76 -14.75
C PHE A 56 -1.55 -16.98 -15.36
N ALA A 57 -0.84 -16.80 -16.49
CA ALA A 57 -0.12 -17.87 -17.19
C ALA A 57 0.89 -18.59 -16.28
N ALA A 58 1.68 -17.83 -15.53
CA ALA A 58 2.65 -18.39 -14.59
C ALA A 58 1.98 -19.28 -13.53
N GLU A 59 0.85 -18.85 -12.98
CA GLU A 59 0.14 -19.59 -11.93
C GLU A 59 -0.51 -20.89 -12.44
N VAL A 60 -0.99 -20.89 -13.68
CA VAL A 60 -1.54 -22.11 -14.30
C VAL A 60 -0.45 -23.01 -14.91
N GLY A 61 0.82 -22.62 -14.80
CA GLY A 61 1.96 -23.40 -15.26
C GLY A 61 2.26 -23.31 -16.75
N LEU A 62 1.78 -22.26 -17.42
CA LEU A 62 2.16 -21.92 -18.80
C LEU A 62 3.39 -21.00 -18.82
N ASP A 63 4.13 -21.00 -19.93
CA ASP A 63 5.15 -19.98 -20.14
C ASP A 63 4.49 -18.59 -20.31
N PRO A 64 4.84 -17.58 -19.49
CA PRO A 64 4.21 -16.28 -19.55
C PRO A 64 4.44 -15.53 -20.87
N GLY A 65 5.59 -15.76 -21.51
CA GLY A 65 5.94 -15.13 -22.78
C GLY A 65 5.09 -15.67 -23.92
N ASP A 66 4.97 -16.99 -24.02
CA ASP A 66 4.20 -17.65 -25.08
C ASP A 66 2.69 -17.49 -24.88
N ALA A 67 2.21 -17.57 -23.64
CA ALA A 67 0.81 -17.27 -23.32
C ALA A 67 0.45 -15.83 -23.69
N LEU A 68 1.34 -14.86 -23.41
CA LEU A 68 1.11 -13.48 -23.82
C LEU A 68 1.06 -13.33 -25.34
N LYS A 69 2.03 -13.88 -26.08
CA LYS A 69 2.04 -13.83 -27.55
C LYS A 69 0.74 -14.38 -28.15
N ALA A 70 0.18 -15.43 -27.55
CA ALA A 70 -1.05 -16.05 -28.01
C ALA A 70 -2.28 -15.13 -27.91
N VAL A 71 -2.35 -14.26 -26.90
CA VAL A 71 -3.52 -13.39 -26.64
C VAL A 71 -3.26 -11.91 -26.87
N GLU A 72 -2.04 -11.51 -27.21
CA GLU A 72 -1.62 -10.12 -27.36
C GLU A 72 -2.48 -9.33 -28.34
N HIS A 73 -2.91 -9.96 -29.44
CA HIS A 73 -3.78 -9.38 -30.44
C HIS A 73 -5.22 -9.12 -29.95
N LEU A 74 -5.61 -9.72 -28.82
CA LEU A 74 -6.92 -9.53 -28.17
C LEU A 74 -6.86 -8.48 -27.06
N LEU A 75 -5.66 -8.07 -26.64
CA LEU A 75 -5.52 -7.08 -25.58
C LEU A 75 -5.84 -5.68 -26.09
N PRO A 76 -6.45 -4.82 -25.26
CA PRO A 76 -6.71 -3.45 -25.62
C PRO A 76 -5.39 -2.70 -25.80
N GLY A 77 -5.21 -2.13 -26.99
CA GLY A 77 -4.08 -1.25 -27.29
C GLY A 77 -4.10 -0.03 -26.36
N ALA A 78 -2.96 0.28 -25.75
CA ALA A 78 -2.78 1.57 -25.09
C ALA A 78 -2.09 2.56 -26.05
N PRO A 79 -2.41 3.86 -25.96
CA PRO A 79 -1.47 4.90 -26.38
C PRO A 79 -0.14 4.67 -25.65
N ASP A 80 0.98 4.75 -26.37
CA ASP A 80 2.33 4.61 -25.79
C ASP A 80 2.50 5.59 -24.62
N PRO A 81 2.56 5.12 -23.36
CA PRO A 81 2.60 6.03 -22.23
C PRO A 81 3.97 6.68 -22.02
N LEU A 82 5.02 6.36 -22.81
CA LEU A 82 6.40 6.63 -22.39
C LEU A 82 7.32 7.39 -23.37
N PRO A 83 7.03 8.66 -23.67
CA PRO A 83 8.06 9.70 -23.75
C PRO A 83 8.72 9.91 -22.36
N VAL A 84 7.93 9.83 -21.29
CA VAL A 84 8.34 10.21 -19.93
C VAL A 84 9.40 9.29 -19.32
N MET A 85 9.33 7.97 -19.54
CA MET A 85 10.38 7.06 -19.01
C MET A 85 11.65 7.05 -19.86
N ARG A 86 11.59 7.43 -21.14
CA ARG A 86 12.78 7.54 -22.01
C ARG A 86 13.56 8.83 -21.73
N GLU A 87 12.87 9.89 -21.29
CA GLU A 87 13.48 11.13 -20.77
C GLU A 87 13.94 11.06 -19.32
N LEU A 88 13.38 10.15 -18.49
CA LEU A 88 13.84 9.94 -17.12
C LEU A 88 15.12 9.08 -17.05
N LYS A 89 16.20 9.55 -17.66
CA LYS A 89 17.54 9.37 -17.07
C LYS A 89 17.60 10.30 -15.85
N GLY A 90 16.85 9.94 -14.80
CA GLY A 90 16.66 10.79 -13.64
C GLY A 90 18.00 11.12 -12.98
N PRO A 91 18.12 12.31 -12.35
CA PRO A 91 19.34 12.69 -11.66
C PRO A 91 19.71 11.63 -10.62
N THR A 92 20.97 11.22 -10.62
CA THR A 92 21.55 10.22 -9.71
C THR A 92 21.33 10.66 -8.27
N VAL A 93 21.38 9.74 -7.30
CA VAL A 93 21.30 10.07 -5.86
C VAL A 93 22.26 11.22 -5.51
N THR A 94 23.44 11.25 -6.14
CA THR A 94 24.45 12.30 -6.03
C THR A 94 23.98 13.66 -6.55
N ASP A 95 23.32 13.71 -7.71
CA ASP A 95 22.77 14.93 -8.30
C ASP A 95 21.63 15.50 -7.45
N ARG A 96 20.82 14.61 -6.85
CA ARG A 96 19.75 14.99 -5.90
C ARG A 96 20.31 15.54 -4.59
N PHE A 97 21.42 14.96 -4.10
CA PHE A 97 22.10 15.43 -2.89
C PHE A 97 22.75 16.80 -3.10
N LEU A 98 23.41 17.02 -4.25
CA LEU A 98 23.98 18.32 -4.64
C LEU A 98 22.90 19.39 -4.82
N ALA A 99 21.78 19.06 -5.46
CA ALA A 99 20.64 19.97 -5.59
C ALA A 99 20.00 20.30 -4.24
N MET A 100 19.97 19.35 -3.30
CA MET A 100 19.48 19.58 -1.94
C MET A 100 20.44 20.47 -1.12
N ALA A 101 21.75 20.25 -1.23
CA ALA A 101 22.77 21.09 -0.60
C ALA A 101 22.77 22.54 -1.15
N ALA A 102 22.47 22.72 -2.44
CA ALA A 102 22.29 24.05 -3.04
C ALA A 102 21.05 24.78 -2.51
N ARG A 103 19.98 24.05 -2.20
CA ARG A 103 18.73 24.59 -1.61
C ARG A 103 18.87 25.00 -0.15
N PHE A 104 19.76 24.38 0.61
CA PHE A 104 20.09 24.84 1.96
C PHE A 104 20.90 26.14 1.97
N ARG A 105 21.62 26.44 0.88
CA ARG A 105 22.43 27.66 0.75
C ARG A 105 21.62 28.92 0.44
N THR A 106 20.34 28.78 0.05
CA THR A 106 19.52 29.85 -0.52
C THR A 106 18.21 30.11 0.23
N ARG A 107 18.03 29.54 1.43
CA ARG A 107 16.73 29.55 2.13
C ARG A 107 16.75 30.34 3.45
N GLU A 108 17.30 31.55 3.43
CA GLU A 108 16.79 32.64 4.28
C GLU A 108 15.77 33.42 3.45
N GLY A 109 14.48 33.17 3.67
CA GLY A 109 13.38 33.94 3.10
C GLY A 109 12.61 33.25 1.97
N ALA A 110 11.29 33.48 1.99
CA ALA A 110 10.29 33.11 0.98
C ALA A 110 9.77 31.65 0.99
N TRP A 111 8.76 31.41 1.85
CA TRP A 111 7.75 30.40 1.59
C TRP A 111 6.37 31.06 1.44
N ARG A 112 5.97 31.33 0.19
CA ARG A 112 4.56 31.37 -0.23
C ARG A 112 4.41 30.34 -1.34
N LEU A 113 3.57 29.34 -1.12
CA LEU A 113 3.14 28.43 -2.19
C LEU A 113 1.91 29.03 -2.87
N PRO A 114 1.76 28.88 -4.20
CA PRO A 114 0.53 29.23 -4.90
C PRO A 114 -0.53 28.16 -4.65
N GLU A 115 -1.75 28.59 -4.34
CA GLU A 115 -2.95 27.76 -4.27
C GLU A 115 -3.14 27.06 -5.61
N ARG A 116 -3.20 25.73 -5.58
CA ARG A 116 -3.58 24.91 -6.72
C ARG A 116 -5.06 24.58 -6.58
N ASP A 117 -5.85 25.07 -7.53
CA ASP A 117 -7.22 24.65 -7.76
C ASP A 117 -7.25 23.14 -8.02
N VAL A 118 -7.82 22.39 -7.08
CA VAL A 118 -8.13 20.97 -7.24
C VAL A 118 -9.49 20.89 -7.92
N ARG A 119 -9.48 20.56 -9.21
CA ARG A 119 -10.68 20.17 -9.95
C ARG A 119 -11.00 18.73 -9.58
N GLU A 120 -12.13 18.52 -8.90
CA GLU A 120 -12.66 17.21 -8.52
C GLU A 120 -12.92 16.37 -9.78
N GLU A 121 -12.13 15.31 -9.95
CA GLU A 121 -12.31 14.27 -10.95
C GLU A 121 -13.09 13.13 -10.30
N HIS A 122 -14.15 12.68 -10.96
CA HIS A 122 -15.14 11.75 -10.44
C HIS A 122 -14.61 10.31 -10.52
N ASP A 123 -14.05 9.83 -9.40
CA ASP A 123 -13.45 8.50 -9.26
C ASP A 123 -14.46 7.39 -8.95
N ASP A 124 -14.29 6.26 -9.62
CA ASP A 124 -15.08 5.03 -9.52
C ASP A 124 -14.60 4.17 -8.31
N PRO A 125 -15.36 4.04 -7.21
CA PRO A 125 -14.81 3.73 -5.88
C PRO A 125 -14.44 2.25 -5.61
N GLY A 126 -14.68 1.33 -6.55
CA GLY A 126 -14.65 -0.11 -6.26
C GLY A 126 -13.28 -0.82 -6.30
N LEU A 127 -12.31 -0.31 -7.08
CA LEU A 127 -11.04 -1.03 -7.37
C LEU A 127 -9.79 -0.37 -6.76
N GLU A 128 -9.83 0.94 -6.50
CA GLU A 128 -8.74 1.74 -5.91
C GLU A 128 -8.44 1.35 -4.44
N HIS A 129 -9.45 0.87 -3.71
CA HIS A 129 -9.33 0.57 -2.27
C HIS A 129 -8.42 -0.64 -1.95
N GLY A 130 -8.34 -1.63 -2.84
CA GLY A 130 -7.52 -2.83 -2.61
C GLY A 130 -6.03 -2.59 -2.88
N VAL A 131 -5.72 -1.89 -3.97
CA VAL A 131 -4.33 -1.60 -4.39
C VAL A 131 -3.67 -0.62 -3.43
N SER A 132 -4.42 0.39 -2.96
CA SER A 132 -3.93 1.38 -2.01
C SER A 132 -3.59 0.77 -0.64
N ALA A 133 -4.36 -0.19 -0.14
CA ALA A 133 -4.10 -0.86 1.13
C ALA A 133 -2.77 -1.63 1.15
N PHE A 134 -2.47 -2.37 0.07
CA PHE A 134 -1.22 -3.12 -0.04
C PHE A 134 -0.01 -2.19 -0.21
N GLN A 135 -0.12 -1.16 -1.05
CA GLN A 135 0.92 -0.14 -1.18
C GLN A 135 1.20 0.55 0.16
N GLN A 136 0.17 0.88 0.94
CA GLN A 136 0.33 1.42 2.29
C GLN A 136 1.06 0.46 3.23
N GLN A 137 0.79 -0.85 3.15
CA GLN A 137 1.51 -1.85 3.95
C GLN A 137 3.00 -1.94 3.57
N LEU A 138 3.32 -1.94 2.28
CA LEU A 138 4.71 -1.94 1.81
C LEU A 138 5.47 -0.70 2.25
N VAL A 139 4.86 0.49 2.17
CA VAL A 139 5.49 1.73 2.64
C VAL A 139 5.72 1.68 4.15
N ARG A 140 4.75 1.19 4.94
CA ARG A 140 4.91 1.01 6.40
C ARG A 140 6.05 0.06 6.75
N LEU A 141 6.18 -1.06 6.03
CA LEU A 141 7.28 -2.00 6.23
C LEU A 141 8.63 -1.34 5.89
N GLY A 142 8.68 -0.55 4.81
CA GLY A 142 9.84 0.26 4.44
C GLY A 142 10.27 1.22 5.55
N CYS A 143 9.32 1.99 6.11
CA CYS A 143 9.59 2.91 7.23
C CYS A 143 10.18 2.17 8.44
N ALA A 144 9.54 1.08 8.86
CA ALA A 144 10.00 0.30 10.00
C ALA A 144 11.40 -0.31 9.77
N THR A 145 11.70 -0.69 8.53
CA THR A 145 13.02 -1.22 8.15
C THR A 145 14.11 -0.14 8.30
N VAL A 146 13.84 1.09 7.84
CA VAL A 146 14.75 2.22 7.99
C VAL A 146 15.00 2.52 9.47
N ASP A 147 13.95 2.57 10.29
CA ASP A 147 14.09 2.82 11.74
C ASP A 147 14.90 1.70 12.42
N ALA A 148 14.67 0.44 12.07
CA ALA A 148 15.41 -0.70 12.59
C ALA A 148 16.90 -0.60 12.25
N MET A 149 17.26 -0.20 11.02
CA MET A 149 18.65 0.01 10.62
C MET A 149 19.32 1.14 11.41
N VAL A 150 18.60 2.26 11.63
CA VAL A 150 19.11 3.39 12.41
C VAL A 150 19.34 3.00 13.87
N LEU A 151 18.38 2.31 14.49
CA LEU A 151 18.50 1.81 15.86
C LEU A 151 19.64 0.79 15.99
N LEU A 152 19.79 -0.11 15.02
CA LEU A 152 20.87 -1.09 15.01
C LEU A 152 22.24 -0.42 14.93
N ALA A 153 22.40 0.56 14.03
CA ALA A 153 23.64 1.31 13.87
C ALA A 153 23.97 2.11 15.14
N MET A 154 22.98 2.80 15.72
CA MET A 154 23.15 3.56 16.95
C MET A 154 23.53 2.67 18.13
N ASN A 155 22.79 1.57 18.36
CA ASN A 155 23.07 0.64 19.46
C ASN A 155 24.44 -0.04 19.27
N GLY A 156 24.80 -0.40 18.04
CA GLY A 156 26.12 -0.92 17.71
C GLY A 156 27.25 0.06 18.05
N ALA A 157 27.06 1.35 17.74
CA ALA A 157 28.01 2.39 18.10
C ALA A 157 28.13 2.56 19.63
N VAL A 158 27.02 2.55 20.37
CA VAL A 158 27.02 2.60 21.84
C VAL A 158 27.80 1.42 22.43
N VAL A 159 27.54 0.19 21.96
CA VAL A 159 28.26 -1.00 22.40
C VAL A 159 29.76 -0.88 22.11
N LEU A 160 30.13 -0.39 20.93
CA LEU A 160 31.53 -0.21 20.54
C LEU A 160 32.24 0.81 21.43
N VAL A 161 31.61 1.96 21.70
CA VAL A 161 32.16 3.00 22.59
C VAL A 161 32.35 2.47 24.00
N VAL A 162 31.38 1.72 24.54
CA VAL A 162 31.49 1.10 25.87
C VAL A 162 32.61 0.05 25.91
N ALA A 163 32.73 -0.78 24.87
CA ALA A 163 33.81 -1.75 24.75
C ALA A 163 35.20 -1.07 24.78
N ILE A 164 35.38 -0.01 24.00
CA ILE A 164 36.62 0.77 23.96
C ILE A 164 36.89 1.42 25.32
N GLY A 165 35.88 2.05 25.95
CA GLY A 165 36.04 2.75 27.23
C GLY A 165 36.33 1.82 28.42
N THR A 166 35.86 0.58 28.38
CA THR A 166 36.08 -0.42 29.43
C THR A 166 37.28 -1.34 29.17
N GLY A 167 37.84 -1.30 27.96
CA GLY A 167 38.89 -2.23 27.53
C GLY A 167 38.40 -3.68 27.33
N LEU A 168 37.08 -3.90 27.33
CA LEU A 168 36.49 -5.22 27.13
C LEU A 168 36.33 -5.52 25.63
N SER A 169 36.48 -6.80 25.25
CA SER A 169 36.13 -7.23 23.89
C SER A 169 34.62 -7.07 23.66
N PRO A 170 34.17 -6.55 22.50
CA PRO A 170 32.75 -6.45 22.16
C PRO A 170 32.02 -7.80 22.26
N SER A 171 32.72 -8.89 21.93
CA SER A 171 32.19 -10.25 22.03
C SER A 171 31.82 -10.67 23.46
N SER A 172 32.53 -10.15 24.48
CA SER A 172 32.25 -10.42 25.89
C SER A 172 30.97 -9.72 26.35
N LEU A 173 30.72 -8.50 25.87
CA LEU A 173 29.48 -7.75 26.15
C LEU A 173 28.27 -8.46 25.53
N LEU A 174 28.41 -9.00 24.32
CA LEU A 174 27.33 -9.74 23.64
C LEU A 174 26.92 -11.04 24.34
N ARG A 175 27.80 -11.63 25.18
CA ARG A 175 27.47 -12.83 25.96
C ARG A 175 26.60 -12.55 27.18
N GLN A 176 26.46 -11.28 27.58
CA GLN A 176 25.64 -10.88 28.73
C GLN A 176 24.33 -10.22 28.25
N PRO A 177 23.26 -10.99 28.02
CA PRO A 177 22.05 -10.48 27.37
C PRO A 177 21.36 -9.38 28.18
N PHE A 178 21.37 -9.46 29.52
CA PHE A 178 20.74 -8.44 30.37
C PHE A 178 21.49 -7.10 30.35
N ALA A 179 22.82 -7.13 30.36
CA ALA A 179 23.64 -5.92 30.27
C ALA A 179 23.47 -5.25 28.89
N LEU A 180 23.51 -6.05 27.82
CA LEU A 180 23.27 -5.59 26.47
C LEU A 180 21.87 -5.01 26.30
N ALA A 181 20.83 -5.71 26.80
CA ALA A 181 19.46 -5.24 26.72
C ALA A 181 19.28 -3.90 27.44
N THR A 182 19.84 -3.75 28.64
CA THR A 182 19.77 -2.48 29.39
C THR A 182 20.49 -1.35 28.64
N LEU A 183 21.68 -1.65 28.09
CA LEU A 183 22.49 -0.68 27.34
C LEU A 183 21.79 -0.23 26.06
N CYS A 184 21.10 -1.12 25.36
CA CYS A 184 20.35 -0.82 24.13
C CYS A 184 18.96 -0.23 24.40
N ALA A 185 18.33 -0.54 25.54
CA ALA A 185 16.99 -0.06 25.87
C ALA A 185 16.95 1.46 26.03
N VAL A 186 17.91 2.04 26.76
CA VAL A 186 17.97 3.49 26.99
C VAL A 186 18.00 4.31 25.69
N PRO A 187 18.96 4.12 24.78
CA PRO A 187 19.01 4.86 23.51
C PRO A 187 17.79 4.55 22.62
N THR A 188 17.27 3.32 22.65
CA THR A 188 16.07 2.96 21.87
C THR A 188 14.83 3.71 22.37
N VAL A 189 14.60 3.74 23.68
CA VAL A 189 13.50 4.51 24.29
C VAL A 189 13.68 6.00 24.01
N LEU A 190 14.90 6.52 24.18
CA LEU A 190 15.21 7.93 23.92
C LEU A 190 14.95 8.30 22.45
N TYR A 191 15.32 7.42 21.51
CA TYR A 191 15.02 7.59 20.09
C TYR A 191 13.51 7.72 19.85
N PHE A 192 12.70 6.79 20.37
CA PHE A 192 11.25 6.85 20.17
C PHE A 192 10.60 8.08 20.83
N VAL A 193 11.13 8.54 21.97
CA VAL A 193 10.64 9.74 22.67
C VAL A 193 11.01 11.01 21.89
N LEU A 194 12.28 11.18 21.51
CA LEU A 194 12.76 12.39 20.84
C LEU A 194 12.15 12.59 19.45
N PHE A 195 11.96 11.50 18.71
CA PHE A 195 11.39 11.56 17.36
C PHE A 195 9.87 11.40 17.35
N GLY A 196 9.19 11.36 18.50
CA GLY A 196 7.73 11.26 18.53
C GLY A 196 7.22 9.97 17.89
N GLY A 197 7.94 8.86 18.05
CA GLY A 197 7.56 7.57 17.49
C GLY A 197 6.25 7.02 18.04
N ILE A 198 5.82 7.45 19.24
CA ILE A 198 4.48 7.18 19.79
C ILE A 198 3.38 7.85 18.94
N ALA A 199 3.68 8.97 18.30
CA ALA A 199 2.77 9.68 17.39
C ALA A 199 2.94 9.27 15.91
N GLY A 200 3.68 8.18 15.64
CA GLY A 200 3.93 7.69 14.28
C GLY A 200 4.86 8.56 13.43
N ARG A 201 5.60 9.50 14.05
CA ARG A 201 6.53 10.42 13.37
C ARG A 201 7.98 9.94 13.36
N THR A 202 8.21 8.66 13.04
CA THR A 202 9.58 8.16 13.04
C THR A 202 10.40 8.72 11.87
N PRO A 203 11.74 8.80 11.99
CA PRO A 203 12.63 9.20 10.90
C PRO A 203 12.40 8.39 9.61
N GLY A 204 12.11 7.09 9.72
CA GLY A 204 11.75 6.24 8.60
C GLY A 204 10.46 6.68 7.88
N GLY A 205 9.47 7.18 8.63
CA GLY A 205 8.28 7.83 8.07
C GLY A 205 8.62 9.07 7.25
N TRP A 206 9.58 9.87 7.73
CA TRP A 206 10.05 11.09 7.04
C TRP A 206 10.81 10.76 5.75
N VAL A 207 11.71 9.77 5.80
CA VAL A 207 12.49 9.31 4.64
C VAL A 207 11.58 8.74 3.55
N CYS A 208 10.58 7.95 3.92
CA CYS A 208 9.65 7.34 2.98
C CYS A 208 8.55 8.30 2.49
N ARG A 209 8.52 9.56 2.97
CA ARG A 209 7.47 10.55 2.67
C ARG A 209 6.06 9.97 2.83
N MET A 210 5.84 9.24 3.92
CA MET A 210 4.49 8.82 4.26
C MET A 210 3.59 10.06 4.28
N PRO A 211 2.46 10.07 3.55
CA PRO A 211 1.45 11.11 3.72
C PRO A 211 1.20 11.19 5.21
N GLU A 212 1.40 12.37 5.79
CA GLU A 212 1.17 12.60 7.20
C GLU A 212 -0.23 12.06 7.46
N SER A 213 -0.31 10.91 8.15
CA SER A 213 -1.59 10.27 8.42
C SER A 213 -2.37 11.36 9.12
N GLN A 214 -3.37 11.93 8.44
CA GLN A 214 -4.17 12.99 9.01
C GLN A 214 -4.60 12.43 10.34
N ALA A 215 -4.02 12.97 11.41
CA ALA A 215 -4.30 12.50 12.74
C ALA A 215 -5.76 12.88 12.92
N HIS A 216 -6.66 11.94 12.61
CA HIS A 216 -8.04 12.04 13.03
C HIS A 216 -7.92 12.37 14.50
N ALA A 217 -8.33 13.60 14.85
CA ALA A 217 -8.10 14.18 16.16
C ALA A 217 -8.35 13.09 17.18
N PRO A 218 -7.37 12.77 18.07
CA PRO A 218 -7.45 11.62 18.94
C PRO A 218 -8.84 11.61 19.53
N LEU A 219 -9.61 10.55 19.24
CA LEU A 219 -11.03 10.44 19.62
C LEU A 219 -11.12 10.88 21.07
N THR A 220 -11.57 12.12 21.26
CA THR A 220 -11.55 12.70 22.59
C THR A 220 -12.45 11.82 23.43
N LEU A 221 -12.07 11.63 24.69
CA LEU A 221 -12.83 10.79 25.61
C LEU A 221 -14.30 11.26 25.66
N ASP A 222 -14.54 12.55 25.43
CA ASP A 222 -15.85 13.17 25.21
C ASP A 222 -16.61 12.61 23.99
N THR A 223 -15.95 12.41 22.84
CA THR A 223 -16.55 11.82 21.65
C THR A 223 -16.93 10.34 21.87
N ILE A 224 -16.11 9.60 22.63
CA ILE A 224 -16.38 8.21 23.00
C ILE A 224 -17.55 8.15 24.00
N LEU A 225 -17.57 9.04 25.01
CA LEU A 225 -18.64 9.17 25.99
C LEU A 225 -19.97 9.58 25.34
N ARG A 226 -19.96 10.53 24.40
CA ARG A 226 -21.19 10.92 23.67
C ARG A 226 -21.75 9.79 22.82
N ARG A 227 -20.88 8.94 22.24
CA ARG A 227 -21.32 7.75 21.48
C ARG A 227 -21.82 6.62 22.37
N SER A 228 -21.23 6.42 23.56
CA SER A 228 -21.68 5.38 24.49
C SER A 228 -22.93 5.77 25.28
N VAL A 229 -23.13 7.07 25.50
CA VAL A 229 -24.27 7.60 26.26
C VAL A 229 -25.47 7.89 25.37
N ALA A 230 -25.36 7.97 24.03
CA ALA A 230 -26.50 8.11 23.14
C ALA A 230 -27.36 6.82 23.12
N PRO A 231 -28.49 6.77 23.86
CA PRO A 231 -29.32 5.57 23.93
C PRO A 231 -30.39 5.69 22.83
N GLY A 232 -30.41 4.74 21.88
CA GLY A 232 -31.66 4.44 21.17
C GLY A 232 -31.80 4.92 19.72
N SER A 233 -30.84 4.63 18.82
CA SER A 233 -31.09 4.70 17.37
C SER A 233 -31.09 3.34 16.67
N TYR A 234 -31.18 2.23 17.40
CA TYR A 234 -31.22 0.87 16.82
C TYR A 234 -32.57 0.15 16.93
N PHE A 235 -33.62 0.83 17.41
CA PHE A 235 -34.97 0.25 17.43
C PHE A 235 -35.98 1.29 16.94
N ASP A 236 -36.32 1.22 15.66
CA ASP A 236 -37.46 1.92 15.06
C ASP A 236 -38.61 0.90 14.86
N PRO A 237 -39.58 0.82 15.78
CA PRO A 237 -40.72 -0.07 15.66
C PRO A 237 -41.81 0.45 14.70
N GLN A 238 -41.63 1.59 14.03
CA GLN A 238 -42.65 2.15 13.12
C GLN A 238 -42.64 1.56 11.70
N ARG A 239 -41.77 0.58 11.39
CA ARG A 239 -41.75 -0.10 10.08
C ARG A 239 -42.65 -1.33 9.96
N GLU A 240 -43.46 -1.63 10.96
CA GLU A 240 -44.52 -2.64 10.88
C GLU A 240 -45.91 -2.00 11.04
N GLY A 241 -46.49 -1.55 9.93
CA GLY A 241 -47.94 -1.32 9.87
C GLY A 241 -48.40 -0.14 9.04
N MET A 242 -48.57 -0.34 7.73
CA MET A 242 -49.83 -0.04 7.01
C MET A 242 -49.63 -0.11 5.49
N SER A 243 -49.72 -1.33 4.95
CA SER A 243 -50.23 -1.56 3.59
C SER A 243 -51.52 -2.35 3.70
N ARG A 244 -52.65 -1.64 3.75
CA ARG A 244 -53.99 -2.23 3.56
C ARG A 244 -54.27 -2.28 2.05
N PRO A 245 -54.68 -3.42 1.48
CA PRO A 245 -55.12 -3.49 0.08
C PRO A 245 -56.51 -2.85 -0.07
N ALA A 246 -56.65 -2.03 -1.11
CA ALA A 246 -57.90 -1.39 -1.49
C ALA A 246 -58.93 -2.42 -1.97
N LEU A 247 -60.10 -2.41 -1.34
CA LEU A 247 -61.29 -3.15 -1.78
C LEU A 247 -61.84 -2.53 -3.06
N VAL A 248 -61.77 -3.30 -4.14
CA VAL A 248 -62.40 -3.03 -5.43
C VAL A 248 -63.92 -3.05 -5.27
N GLY A 249 -64.54 -1.87 -5.43
CA GLY A 249 -65.98 -1.70 -5.52
C GLY A 249 -66.51 -2.13 -6.89
N ARG A 250 -67.39 -3.12 -6.87
CA ARG A 250 -68.16 -3.65 -8.00
C ARG A 250 -69.57 -3.07 -7.93
N ARG A 251 -70.01 -2.30 -8.93
CA ARG A 251 -71.42 -2.05 -9.31
C ARG A 251 -71.42 -1.81 -10.83
N SER A 252 -72.02 -2.71 -11.62
CA SER A 252 -73.48 -2.79 -11.93
C SER A 252 -73.88 -1.65 -12.85
#